data_AF-A0A255P1I5-F1
#
_entry.id   AF-A0A255P1I5-F1
#
_cell.length_a   1.000
_cell.length_b   1.000
_cell.length_c   1.000
_cell.angle_alpha   90.00
_cell.angle_beta   90.00
_cell.angle_gamma   90.00
#
_symmetry.space_group_name_H-M   'P 1'
#
loop_
_entity.id
_entity.type
_entity.pdbx_description
1 polymer ?
#
loop_
_entity_poly.entity_id
_entity_poly.type
_entity_poly.pdbx_seq_one_letter_code
_entity_poly.pdbx_strand_id
1 'polypeptide(L)'
;MARHRCRGPGCYKLLPEASPKGGRPQLYCSERCRSRVRRSHDSYVQRVERKEARTDTTAEERHRLRVAAYEVATVARRLAAALDAEAEKPDYEQPAWWAERPEPERGRPGAPYTRAALELLEAARQAVAAAVVADRTAGNAWSEIGKALGVSGDTAARRYRSTGR
;
A
#
# COMPACT_ATOMS: atom_id res chain seq x y z
N MET A 1 -47.41 3.53 -34.26
CA MET A 1 -47.06 3.92 -32.89
C MET A 1 -46.53 2.69 -32.16
N ALA A 2 -45.42 2.80 -31.40
CA ALA A 2 -44.64 1.65 -30.96
C ALA A 2 -45.06 1.16 -29.56
N ARG A 3 -45.63 -0.05 -29.47
CA ARG A 3 -45.81 -0.76 -28.21
C ARG A 3 -44.45 -1.16 -27.65
N HIS A 4 -44.15 -0.80 -26.40
CA HIS A 4 -42.91 -1.18 -25.73
C HIS A 4 -43.10 -2.43 -24.86
N ARG A 5 -42.00 -3.14 -24.62
CA ARG A 5 -41.98 -4.35 -23.78
C ARG A 5 -41.89 -3.97 -22.30
N CYS A 6 -42.42 -4.85 -21.46
CA CYS A 6 -42.22 -4.83 -20.02
C CYS A 6 -40.72 -4.85 -19.68
N ARG A 7 -40.29 -4.03 -18.72
CA ARG A 7 -38.90 -4.00 -18.24
C ARG A 7 -38.57 -5.10 -17.22
N GLY A 8 -39.48 -6.03 -16.97
CA GLY A 8 -39.25 -7.14 -16.04
C GLY A 8 -38.20 -8.12 -16.57
N PRO A 9 -37.32 -8.69 -15.74
CA PRO A 9 -36.29 -9.62 -16.21
C PRO A 9 -36.96 -10.87 -16.77
N GLY A 10 -36.66 -11.21 -18.03
CA GLY A 10 -37.28 -12.32 -18.75
C GLY A 10 -38.77 -12.14 -19.08
N CYS A 11 -39.33 -10.94 -18.94
CA CYS A 11 -40.72 -10.66 -19.29
C CYS A 11 -40.81 -9.98 -20.65
N TYR A 12 -41.42 -10.66 -21.63
CA TYR A 12 -41.57 -10.15 -23.01
C TYR A 12 -42.95 -9.55 -23.29
N LYS A 13 -43.78 -9.38 -22.26
CA LYS A 13 -45.15 -8.89 -22.43
C LYS A 13 -45.15 -7.46 -22.96
N LEU A 14 -45.89 -7.23 -24.05
CA LEU A 14 -46.12 -5.89 -24.60
C LEU A 14 -47.06 -5.11 -23.68
N LEU A 15 -46.73 -3.85 -23.44
CA LEU A 15 -47.52 -2.96 -22.60
C LEU A 15 -48.48 -2.13 -23.44
N PRO A 16 -49.64 -1.76 -22.87
CA PRO A 16 -50.57 -0.87 -23.54
C PRO A 16 -49.91 0.49 -23.80
N GLU A 17 -50.35 1.14 -24.87
CA GLU A 17 -49.88 2.47 -25.24
C GLU A 17 -50.23 3.49 -24.16
N ALA A 18 -49.38 4.51 -24.01
CA ALA A 18 -49.65 5.58 -23.06
C ALA A 18 -50.97 6.27 -23.46
N SER A 19 -51.83 6.53 -22.46
CA SER A 19 -53.11 7.19 -22.72
C SER A 19 -52.91 8.55 -23.40
N PRO A 20 -53.69 8.88 -24.45
CA PRO A 20 -53.62 10.18 -25.12
C PRO A 20 -53.96 11.35 -24.18
N LYS A 21 -54.53 11.08 -23.00
CA LYS A 21 -54.83 12.08 -21.96
C LYS A 21 -53.62 12.45 -21.06
N GLY A 22 -52.39 12.04 -21.41
CA GLY A 22 -51.18 12.56 -20.76
C GLY A 22 -50.74 11.85 -19.47
N GLY A 23 -50.72 10.51 -19.46
CA GLY A 23 -50.20 9.71 -18.34
C GLY A 23 -48.76 9.21 -18.58
N ARG A 24 -47.99 8.99 -17.49
CA ARG A 24 -46.69 8.30 -17.60
C ARG A 24 -46.88 6.89 -18.19
N PRO A 25 -46.07 6.47 -19.18
CA PRO A 25 -46.18 5.14 -19.76
C PRO A 25 -45.91 4.08 -18.69
N GLN A 26 -46.75 3.05 -18.66
CA GLN A 26 -46.55 1.90 -17.78
C GLN A 26 -45.26 1.19 -18.19
N LEU A 27 -44.38 0.89 -17.22
CA LEU A 27 -43.07 0.27 -17.48
C LEU A 27 -43.03 -1.23 -17.15
N TYR A 28 -43.99 -1.70 -16.35
CA TYR A 28 -44.07 -3.06 -15.85
C TYR A 28 -45.48 -3.61 -16.00
N CYS A 29 -45.60 -4.86 -16.43
CA CYS A 29 -46.90 -5.51 -16.62
C CYS A 29 -47.55 -5.98 -15.32
N SER A 30 -46.78 -6.02 -14.22
CA SER A 30 -47.25 -6.41 -12.90
C SER A 30 -46.31 -5.91 -11.81
N GLU A 31 -46.81 -5.80 -10.60
CA GLU A 31 -45.99 -5.48 -9.42
C GLU A 31 -44.93 -6.56 -9.18
N ARG A 32 -45.21 -7.83 -9.54
CA ARG A 32 -44.21 -8.91 -9.50
C ARG A 32 -43.01 -8.63 -10.40
N CYS A 33 -43.22 -8.10 -11.61
CA CYS A 33 -42.13 -7.71 -12.51
C CYS A 33 -41.34 -6.53 -11.96
N ARG A 34 -42.03 -5.52 -11.42
CA ARG A 34 -41.41 -4.36 -10.78
C ARG A 34 -40.54 -4.76 -9.59
N SER A 35 -41.07 -5.60 -8.71
CA SER A 35 -40.38 -6.10 -7.51
C SER A 35 -39.20 -7.03 -7.85
N ARG A 36 -39.23 -7.73 -8.99
CA ARG A 36 -38.07 -8.50 -9.48
C ARG A 36 -36.96 -7.58 -9.96
N VAL A 37 -37.29 -6.51 -10.69
CA VAL A 37 -36.28 -5.52 -11.12
C VAL A 37 -35.65 -4.83 -9.91
N ARG A 38 -36.46 -4.40 -8.94
CA ARG A 38 -35.94 -3.80 -7.69
C ARG A 38 -34.96 -4.73 -6.99
N ARG A 39 -35.36 -5.99 -6.72
CA ARG A 39 -34.47 -6.97 -6.08
C ARG A 39 -33.18 -7.23 -6.87
N SER A 40 -33.26 -7.26 -8.20
CA SER A 40 -32.07 -7.43 -9.05
C SER A 40 -31.14 -6.22 -8.97
N HIS A 41 -31.71 -5.00 -8.93
CA HIS A 41 -30.96 -3.76 -8.79
C HIS A 41 -30.31 -3.68 -7.40
N ASP A 42 -31.07 -3.93 -6.34
CA ASP A 42 -30.57 -3.93 -4.96
C ASP A 42 -29.45 -4.97 -4.78
N SER A 43 -29.60 -6.16 -5.39
CA SER A 43 -28.55 -7.18 -5.36
C SER A 43 -27.27 -6.76 -6.10
N TYR A 44 -27.41 -6.03 -7.20
CA TYR A 44 -26.28 -5.48 -7.95
C TYR A 44 -25.56 -4.40 -7.13
N VAL A 45 -26.31 -3.44 -6.57
CA VAL A 45 -25.78 -2.36 -5.73
C VAL A 45 -25.03 -2.94 -4.53
N GLN A 46 -25.63 -3.86 -3.77
CA GLN A 46 -24.97 -4.51 -2.64
C GLN A 46 -23.68 -5.25 -3.03
N ARG A 47 -23.61 -5.81 -4.25
CA ARG A 47 -22.40 -6.49 -4.72
C ARG A 47 -21.29 -5.49 -5.05
N VAL A 48 -21.63 -4.36 -5.65
CA VAL A 48 -20.69 -3.28 -5.95
C VAL A 48 -20.17 -2.67 -4.63
N GLU A 49 -21.05 -2.31 -3.71
CA GLU A 49 -20.68 -1.76 -2.39
C GLU A 49 -19.75 -2.70 -1.62
N ARG A 50 -20.04 -4.02 -1.59
CA ARG A 50 -19.13 -4.99 -0.95
C ARG A 50 -17.77 -5.07 -1.63
N LYS A 51 -17.72 -4.93 -2.95
CA LYS A 51 -16.47 -4.98 -3.70
C LYS A 51 -15.63 -3.73 -3.43
N GLU A 52 -16.26 -2.56 -3.43
CA GLU A 52 -15.64 -1.27 -3.10
C GLU A 52 -15.14 -1.25 -1.65
N ALA A 53 -15.98 -1.65 -0.68
CA ALA A 53 -15.57 -1.76 0.72
C ALA A 53 -14.38 -2.70 0.89
N ARG A 54 -14.35 -3.84 0.18
CA ARG A 54 -13.22 -4.77 0.22
C ARG A 54 -11.95 -4.15 -0.36
N THR A 55 -12.05 -3.36 -1.43
CA THR A 55 -10.87 -2.68 -2.00
C THR A 55 -10.36 -1.58 -1.08
N ASP A 56 -11.26 -0.83 -0.45
CA ASP A 56 -10.91 0.24 0.49
C ASP A 56 -10.22 -0.32 1.73
N THR A 57 -10.74 -1.41 2.31
CA THR A 57 -10.09 -2.08 3.44
C THR A 57 -8.69 -2.57 3.07
N THR A 58 -8.50 -3.11 1.86
CA THR A 58 -7.16 -3.55 1.42
C THR A 58 -6.21 -2.37 1.16
N ALA A 59 -6.72 -1.21 0.73
CA ALA A 59 -5.92 -0.01 0.55
C ALA A 59 -5.49 0.57 1.90
N GLU A 60 -6.40 0.60 2.89
CA GLU A 60 -6.09 1.02 4.25
C GLU A 60 -5.06 0.11 4.92
N GLU A 61 -5.21 -1.22 4.80
CA GLU A 61 -4.23 -2.19 5.33
C GLU A 61 -2.86 -2.01 4.70
N ARG A 62 -2.78 -1.83 3.37
CA ARG A 62 -1.52 -1.55 2.68
C ARG A 62 -0.90 -0.24 3.15
N HIS A 63 -1.70 0.80 3.33
CA HIS A 63 -1.22 2.07 3.86
C HIS A 63 -0.67 1.91 5.28
N ARG A 64 -1.38 1.22 6.18
CA ARG A 64 -0.91 0.95 7.54
C ARG A 64 0.40 0.19 7.56
N LEU A 65 0.52 -0.88 6.76
CA LEU A 65 1.76 -1.66 6.66
C LEU A 65 2.92 -0.81 6.11
N ARG A 66 2.64 0.07 5.14
CA ARG A 66 3.63 0.99 4.59
C ARG A 66 4.11 2.01 5.64
N VAL A 67 3.19 2.58 6.42
CA VAL A 67 3.54 3.49 7.52
C VAL A 67 4.42 2.77 8.55
N ALA A 68 4.03 1.57 8.98
CA ALA A 68 4.82 0.77 9.92
C ALA A 68 6.23 0.47 9.38
N ALA A 69 6.36 0.12 8.09
CA ALA A 69 7.67 -0.09 7.46
C ALA A 69 8.53 1.18 7.46
N TYR A 70 7.95 2.36 7.24
CA TYR A 70 8.67 3.63 7.31
C TYR A 70 9.07 4.02 8.73
N GLU A 71 8.26 3.69 9.74
CA GLU A 71 8.63 3.87 11.14
C GLU A 71 9.86 3.01 11.48
N VAL A 72 9.85 1.73 11.11
CA VAL A 72 11.00 0.84 11.29
C VAL A 72 12.24 1.38 10.59
N ALA A 73 12.12 1.82 9.33
CA ALA A 73 13.23 2.42 8.58
C ALA A 73 13.77 3.70 9.22
N THR A 74 12.90 4.49 9.85
CA THR A 74 13.28 5.73 10.53
C THR A 74 14.01 5.43 11.83
N VAL A 75 13.50 4.50 12.64
CA VAL A 75 14.14 4.04 13.87
C VAL A 75 15.51 3.43 13.57
N ALA A 76 15.60 2.58 12.55
CA ALA A 76 16.87 1.97 12.15
C ALA A 76 17.92 3.01 11.73
N ARG A 77 17.54 4.06 11.01
CA ARG A 77 18.45 5.14 10.63
C ARG A 77 18.91 5.97 11.81
N ARG A 78 18.01 6.26 12.76
CA ARG A 78 18.38 6.96 14.01
C ARG A 78 19.36 6.13 14.82
N LEU A 79 19.15 4.82 14.89
CA LEU A 79 20.08 3.91 15.56
C LEU A 79 21.44 3.87 14.86
N ALA A 80 21.48 3.76 13.52
CA ALA A 80 22.72 3.80 12.76
C ALA A 80 23.49 5.11 13.01
N ALA A 81 22.81 6.26 12.99
CA ALA A 81 23.43 7.55 13.27
C ALA A 81 23.93 7.67 14.73
N ALA A 82 23.21 7.09 15.70
CA ALA A 82 23.66 7.06 17.08
C ALA A 82 24.92 6.19 17.24
N LEU A 83 24.97 5.04 16.55
CA LEU A 83 26.14 4.18 16.53
C LEU A 83 27.34 4.83 15.82
N ASP A 84 27.11 5.57 14.74
CA ASP A 84 28.15 6.38 14.07
C ASP A 84 28.72 7.44 15.01
N ALA A 85 27.84 8.18 15.70
CA ALA A 85 28.25 9.17 16.67
C ALA A 85 29.00 8.57 17.86
N GLU A 86 28.68 7.33 18.27
CA GLU A 86 29.45 6.59 19.27
C GLU A 86 30.81 6.15 18.72
N ALA A 87 30.90 5.71 17.47
CA ALA A 87 32.16 5.33 16.84
C ALA A 87 33.12 6.52 16.65
N GLU A 88 32.60 7.74 16.51
CA GLU A 88 33.39 8.97 16.42
C GLU A 88 33.90 9.48 17.78
N LYS A 89 33.44 8.91 18.90
CA LYS A 89 33.92 9.31 20.24
C LYS A 89 35.36 8.86 20.47
N PRO A 90 36.20 9.72 21.06
CA PRO A 90 37.56 9.34 21.42
C PRO A 90 37.57 8.19 22.43
N ASP A 91 38.61 7.34 22.37
CA ASP A 91 38.67 6.04 23.06
C ASP A 91 38.41 6.09 24.58
N TYR A 92 38.66 7.24 25.23
CA TYR A 92 38.43 7.44 26.66
C TYR A 92 36.95 7.66 27.03
N GLU A 93 36.07 7.92 26.07
CA GLU A 93 34.61 8.07 26.25
C GLU A 93 33.84 6.82 25.82
N GLN A 94 34.55 5.78 25.34
CA GLN A 94 33.94 4.54 24.89
C GLN A 94 33.47 3.68 26.09
N PRO A 95 32.30 3.04 26.01
CA PRO A 95 31.77 2.19 27.07
C PRO A 95 32.68 0.97 27.36
N ALA A 96 32.61 0.43 28.59
CA ALA A 96 33.54 -0.58 29.12
C ALA A 96 33.72 -1.85 28.24
N TRP A 97 32.71 -2.25 27.47
CA TRP A 97 32.81 -3.38 26.54
C TRP A 97 33.78 -3.12 25.36
N TRP A 98 34.15 -1.86 25.11
CA TRP A 98 35.14 -1.45 24.11
C TRP A 98 36.57 -1.80 24.53
N ALA A 99 36.87 -1.77 25.84
CA ALA A 99 38.18 -2.06 26.40
C ALA A 99 38.55 -3.56 26.41
N GLU A 100 37.56 -4.45 26.31
CA GLU A 100 37.75 -5.91 26.27
C GLU A 100 38.01 -6.45 24.85
N ARG A 101 38.17 -5.58 23.83
CA ARG A 101 38.38 -6.01 22.44
C ARG A 101 39.86 -6.31 22.14
N PRO A 102 40.17 -7.40 21.40
CA PRO A 102 41.50 -7.60 20.86
C PRO A 102 41.89 -6.42 19.96
N GLU A 103 43.13 -5.93 20.07
CA GLU A 103 43.65 -4.88 19.21
C GLU A 103 43.40 -5.22 17.73
N PRO A 104 42.97 -4.24 16.91
CA PRO A 104 42.84 -4.47 15.48
C PRO A 104 44.22 -4.78 14.88
N GLU A 105 44.34 -5.91 14.18
CA GLU A 105 45.52 -6.24 13.37
C GLU A 105 45.87 -5.05 12.46
N ARG A 106 47.14 -4.61 12.49
CA ARG A 106 47.66 -3.49 11.69
C ARG A 106 47.22 -3.63 10.23
N GLY A 107 46.38 -2.71 9.76
CA GLY A 107 45.94 -2.63 8.37
C GLY A 107 44.49 -3.06 8.11
N ARG A 108 43.74 -3.53 9.10
CA ARG A 108 42.26 -3.61 9.01
C ARG A 108 41.64 -2.43 9.73
N PRO A 109 40.68 -1.69 9.12
CA PRO A 109 39.88 -0.76 9.89
C PRO A 109 39.16 -1.56 10.98
N GLY A 110 39.55 -1.34 12.24
CA GLY A 110 38.92 -1.94 13.41
C GLY A 110 37.43 -1.63 13.36
N ALA A 111 36.61 -2.67 13.33
CA ALA A 111 35.22 -2.55 12.92
C ALA A 111 34.42 -1.57 13.82
N PRO A 112 33.69 -0.60 13.23
CA PRO A 112 33.03 0.49 13.98
C PRO A 112 31.74 0.08 14.73
N TYR A 113 31.28 -1.17 14.60
CA TYR A 113 30.04 -1.62 15.25
C TYR A 113 30.16 -3.02 15.85
N THR A 114 29.33 -3.32 16.86
CA THR A 114 29.16 -4.69 17.35
C THR A 114 28.56 -5.58 16.27
N ARG A 115 28.83 -6.89 16.33
CA ARG A 115 28.24 -7.87 15.40
C ARG A 115 26.71 -7.81 15.39
N ALA A 116 26.08 -7.65 16.55
CA ALA A 116 24.63 -7.52 16.67
C ALA A 116 24.10 -6.25 15.99
N ALA A 117 24.83 -5.13 16.08
CA ALA A 117 24.47 -3.89 15.39
C ALA A 117 24.57 -4.04 13.87
N LEU A 118 25.58 -4.75 13.36
CA LEU A 118 25.72 -5.05 11.93
C LEU A 118 24.56 -5.92 11.42
N GLU A 119 24.18 -6.97 12.17
CA GLU A 119 23.06 -7.85 11.82
C GLU A 119 21.72 -7.07 11.77
N LEU A 120 21.50 -6.17 12.73
CA LEU A 120 20.32 -5.30 12.74
C LEU A 120 20.31 -4.29 11.58
N LEU A 121 21.46 -3.69 11.27
CA LEU A 121 21.62 -2.76 10.16
C LEU A 121 21.31 -3.44 8.82
N GLU A 122 21.76 -4.67 8.65
CA GLU A 122 21.49 -5.48 7.46
C GLU A 122 20.00 -5.83 7.35
N ALA A 123 19.37 -6.29 8.44
CA ALA A 123 17.94 -6.55 8.47
C ALA A 123 17.10 -5.30 8.12
N ALA A 124 17.49 -4.13 8.64
CA ALA A 124 16.84 -2.87 8.30
C ALA A 124 16.98 -2.51 6.81
N ARG A 125 18.17 -2.68 6.22
CA ARG A 125 18.39 -2.44 4.79
C ARG A 125 17.52 -3.33 3.93
N GLN A 126 17.40 -4.62 4.28
CA GLN A 126 16.56 -5.58 3.56
C GLN A 126 15.07 -5.21 3.65
N ALA A 127 14.59 -4.81 4.84
CA ALA A 127 13.22 -4.36 5.03
C ALA A 127 12.89 -3.11 4.18
N VAL A 128 13.80 -2.12 4.14
CA VAL A 128 13.63 -0.93 3.29
C VAL A 128 13.61 -1.31 1.81
N ALA A 129 14.51 -2.19 1.36
CA ALA A 129 14.54 -2.64 -0.03
C ALA A 129 13.22 -3.33 -0.43
N ALA A 130 12.68 -4.21 0.41
CA ALA A 130 11.40 -4.88 0.18
C ALA A 130 10.23 -3.88 0.09
N ALA A 131 10.19 -2.89 0.98
CA ALA A 131 9.18 -1.82 0.94
C ALA A 131 9.26 -1.00 -0.36
N VAL A 132 10.47 -0.67 -0.82
CA VAL A 132 10.67 0.06 -2.08
C VAL A 132 10.21 -0.77 -3.28
N VAL A 133 10.49 -2.08 -3.31
CA VAL A 133 9.98 -2.99 -4.36
C VAL A 133 8.46 -3.01 -4.38
N ALA A 134 7.81 -3.13 -3.21
CA ALA A 134 6.36 -3.08 -3.11
C ALA A 134 5.77 -1.75 -3.58
N ASP A 135 6.41 -0.61 -3.25
CA ASP A 135 5.97 0.71 -3.71
C ASP A 135 6.11 0.84 -5.24
N ARG A 136 7.17 0.28 -5.82
CA ARG A 136 7.38 0.28 -7.27
C ARG A 136 6.39 -0.62 -8.00
N THR A 137 6.05 -1.79 -7.46
CA THR A 137 5.01 -2.67 -8.05
C THR A 137 3.61 -2.07 -7.91
N ALA A 138 3.36 -1.28 -6.87
CA ALA A 138 2.14 -0.48 -6.73
C ALA A 138 2.08 0.74 -7.68
N GLY A 139 3.14 1.04 -8.42
CA GLY A 139 3.19 2.12 -9.40
C GLY A 139 3.65 3.48 -8.86
N ASN A 140 4.09 3.57 -7.60
CA ASN A 140 4.51 4.84 -7.00
C ASN A 140 5.75 5.41 -7.68
N ALA A 141 5.79 6.73 -7.85
CA ALA A 141 6.92 7.40 -8.48
C ALA A 141 8.15 7.43 -7.57
N TRP A 142 9.34 7.46 -8.17
CA TRP A 142 10.60 7.58 -7.42
C TRP A 142 10.68 8.84 -6.55
N SER A 143 10.04 9.93 -6.98
CA SER A 143 9.93 11.17 -6.19
C SER A 143 9.18 10.96 -4.88
N GLU A 144 8.09 10.20 -4.88
CA GLU A 144 7.28 9.90 -3.69
C GLU A 144 8.01 8.96 -2.74
N ILE A 145 8.65 7.92 -3.29
CA ILE A 145 9.49 6.98 -2.54
C ILE A 145 10.66 7.74 -1.90
N GLY A 146 11.34 8.60 -2.66
CA GLY A 146 12.42 9.45 -2.15
C GLY A 146 11.96 10.34 -0.99
N LYS A 147 10.80 11.00 -1.13
CA LYS A 147 10.22 11.84 -0.07
C LYS A 147 9.99 11.04 1.23
N ALA A 148 9.43 9.83 1.14
CA ALA A 148 9.23 8.98 2.32
C ALA A 148 10.56 8.51 2.95
N LEU A 149 11.56 8.27 2.12
CA LEU A 149 12.92 7.95 2.55
C LEU A 149 13.74 9.19 2.96
N GLY A 150 13.20 10.41 2.90
CA GLY A 150 13.95 11.63 3.21
C GLY A 150 15.16 11.88 2.31
N VAL A 151 15.12 11.39 1.06
CA VAL A 151 16.17 11.58 0.05
C VAL A 151 15.56 12.04 -1.28
N SER A 152 16.38 12.51 -2.22
CA SER A 152 15.87 12.83 -3.56
C SER A 152 15.39 11.57 -4.29
N GLY A 153 14.40 11.72 -5.18
CA GLY A 153 13.89 10.60 -5.98
C GLY A 153 14.97 9.94 -6.83
N ASP A 154 15.92 10.72 -7.38
CA ASP A 154 17.06 10.18 -8.12
C ASP A 154 18.02 9.38 -7.23
N THR A 155 18.20 9.80 -5.98
CA THR A 155 19.01 9.05 -4.99
C THR A 155 18.33 7.73 -4.64
N ALA A 156 17.03 7.74 -4.37
CA ALA A 156 16.26 6.54 -4.10
C ALA A 156 16.32 5.58 -5.30
N ALA A 157 16.13 6.10 -6.51
CA ALA A 157 16.19 5.29 -7.69
C ALA A 157 17.59 4.70 -7.91
N ARG A 158 18.66 5.49 -7.81
CA ARG A 158 20.03 4.97 -7.93
C ARG A 158 20.32 3.83 -6.95
N ARG A 159 19.80 3.92 -5.72
CA ARG A 159 20.02 2.93 -4.66
C ARG A 159 19.21 1.65 -4.84
N TYR A 160 18.00 1.73 -5.39
CA TYR A 160 17.03 0.62 -5.37
C TYR A 160 16.51 0.19 -6.75
N ARG A 161 16.94 0.84 -7.85
CA ARG A 161 16.47 0.52 -9.22
C ARG A 161 17.06 -0.80 -9.78
N SER A 162 17.90 -1.51 -9.03
CA SER A 162 18.42 -2.83 -9.44
C SER A 162 18.99 -3.66 -8.28
N THR A 163 18.14 -4.46 -7.65
CA THR A 163 18.51 -5.75 -7.02
C THR A 163 17.57 -6.83 -7.56
N GLY A 164 17.53 -6.96 -8.88
CA GLY A 164 16.73 -7.93 -9.60
C GLY A 164 17.53 -8.48 -10.78
N ARG A 165 18.54 -9.29 -10.47
CA ARG A 165 19.06 -10.33 -11.35
C ARG A 165 19.34 -11.55 -10.49
#